data_AF-A0A316ESM4-F1
#
_entry.id   AF-A0A316ESM4-F1
#
_cell.length_a   1.000
_cell.length_b   1.000
_cell.length_c   1.000
_cell.angle_alpha   90.00
_cell.angle_beta   90.00
_cell.angle_gamma   90.00
#
_symmetry.space_group_name_H-M   'P 1'
#
loop_
_entity.id
_entity.type
_entity.pdbx_description
1 polymer ?
#
loop_
_entity_poly.entity_id
_entity_poly.type
_entity_poly.pdbx_seq_one_letter_code
_entity_poly.pdbx_strand_id
1 'polypeptide(L)'
;MTAEGAAGETHEGVLLDEPTTADLRAKVTQAWREFASALAGLLPTLAPGSYVDVTLDPTASGTGTAVYSVSIRVLADGVVEALAVGNAALPQEYRMDRAAVADLVALGWSPPGVLAGSGDSFGMRTSQDKVTPLATAVTRTLRDVYGAPHPAFLVYLVHDDEDEPIDASPLGTARHEPSIELALDALSDGDALERALAGVAEDVVPLDERVRTVVATMSKTTVDQLQVDTDGDIGIRAGSAMVFVRVRDNPPLVDVFSPILTEVEPTEQLYVKLSELTNRMPIGRLYCAQDTVWASIPVFGRNFQPTHLMLAVQVMTGLADELDDRLHGEFGGKRFFGEGDKPAAPKAEDNEGHRPGMYL
;
A
#
# COMPACT_ATOMS: atom_id res chain seq x y z
N MET A 1 33.25 -42.62 -20.64
CA MET A 1 33.33 -41.19 -21.00
C MET A 1 31.93 -40.75 -21.36
N THR A 2 31.52 -39.58 -20.83
CA THR A 2 30.21 -38.86 -20.96
C THR A 2 29.01 -39.54 -20.26
N ALA A 3 28.68 -39.22 -19.01
CA ALA A 3 28.12 -37.98 -18.43
C ALA A 3 26.60 -37.86 -18.65
N GLU A 4 25.85 -38.30 -17.63
CA GLU A 4 24.43 -38.02 -17.40
C GLU A 4 24.22 -36.52 -17.18
N GLY A 5 23.34 -35.91 -17.99
CA GLY A 5 22.84 -34.56 -17.78
C GLY A 5 21.50 -34.63 -17.03
N ALA A 6 21.52 -34.17 -15.78
CA ALA A 6 20.36 -34.09 -14.91
C ALA A 6 19.30 -33.12 -15.45
N ALA A 7 18.04 -33.53 -15.33
CA ALA A 7 16.87 -32.71 -15.57
C ALA A 7 16.80 -31.58 -14.52
N GLY A 8 16.92 -30.33 -14.97
CA GLY A 8 16.55 -29.16 -14.17
C GLY A 8 15.06 -28.93 -14.29
N GLU A 9 14.30 -29.41 -13.32
CA GLU A 9 12.90 -29.04 -13.15
C GLU A 9 12.83 -27.59 -12.65
N THR A 10 12.20 -26.74 -13.46
CA THR A 10 11.79 -25.36 -13.17
C THR A 10 10.83 -25.33 -11.97
N HIS A 11 11.37 -25.05 -10.78
CA HIS A 11 10.61 -24.72 -9.56
C HIS A 11 10.38 -23.21 -9.44
N GLU A 12 9.73 -22.58 -10.41
CA GLU A 12 9.53 -21.12 -10.44
C GLU A 12 8.06 -20.69 -10.25
N GLY A 13 7.13 -21.64 -10.05
CA GLY A 13 5.69 -21.36 -10.13
C GLY A 13 4.84 -21.48 -8.86
N VAL A 14 5.39 -21.93 -7.72
CA VAL A 14 4.55 -22.35 -6.56
C VAL A 14 4.69 -21.44 -5.32
N LEU A 15 5.61 -20.47 -5.33
CA LEU A 15 6.08 -19.77 -4.12
C LEU A 15 5.27 -18.53 -3.68
N LEU A 16 4.08 -18.28 -4.24
CA LEU A 16 3.24 -17.11 -3.89
C LEU A 16 1.80 -17.46 -3.47
N ASP A 17 1.49 -18.74 -3.27
CA ASP A 17 0.16 -19.21 -2.82
C ASP A 17 0.14 -19.51 -1.32
N GLU A 18 0.74 -18.63 -0.51
CA GLU A 18 0.60 -18.68 0.94
C GLU A 18 -0.71 -17.99 1.38
N PRO A 19 -1.45 -18.55 2.36
CA PRO A 19 -2.78 -18.09 2.75
C PRO A 19 -2.85 -16.61 3.16
N THR A 20 -1.76 -16.05 3.70
CA THR A 20 -1.67 -14.64 4.12
C THR A 20 -1.55 -13.66 2.95
N THR A 21 -0.86 -14.02 1.87
CA THR A 21 -0.79 -13.23 0.63
C THR A 21 -2.10 -13.31 -0.16
N ALA A 22 -2.78 -14.46 -0.10
CA ALA A 22 -4.12 -14.63 -0.64
C ALA A 22 -5.12 -13.71 0.10
N ASP A 23 -5.03 -13.59 1.43
CA ASP A 23 -5.84 -12.67 2.23
C ASP A 23 -5.58 -11.20 1.89
N LEU A 24 -4.33 -10.81 1.61
CA LEU A 24 -3.98 -9.44 1.19
C LEU A 24 -4.48 -9.11 -0.22
N ARG A 25 -4.26 -10.01 -1.19
CA ARG A 25 -4.81 -9.86 -2.55
C ARG A 25 -6.33 -9.79 -2.51
N ALA A 26 -6.97 -10.59 -1.65
CA ALA A 26 -8.42 -10.54 -1.44
C ALA A 26 -8.86 -9.19 -0.87
N LYS A 27 -8.15 -8.63 0.11
CA LYS A 27 -8.43 -7.29 0.66
C LYS A 27 -8.23 -6.17 -0.36
N VAL A 28 -7.15 -6.18 -1.13
CA VAL A 28 -6.92 -5.18 -2.21
C VAL A 28 -8.03 -5.30 -3.27
N THR A 29 -8.39 -6.52 -3.66
CA THR A 29 -9.47 -6.78 -4.61
C THR A 29 -10.82 -6.32 -4.05
N GLN A 30 -11.03 -6.46 -2.74
CA GLN A 30 -12.23 -5.98 -2.06
C GLN A 30 -12.27 -4.44 -2.02
N ALA A 31 -11.16 -3.77 -1.70
CA ALA A 31 -11.08 -2.31 -1.71
C ALA A 31 -11.37 -1.72 -3.10
N TRP A 32 -10.85 -2.33 -4.18
CA TRP A 32 -11.19 -1.92 -5.55
C TRP A 32 -12.66 -2.16 -5.91
N ARG A 33 -13.28 -3.24 -5.39
CA ARG A 33 -14.72 -3.48 -5.56
C ARG A 33 -15.56 -2.44 -4.81
N GLU A 34 -15.15 -2.06 -3.61
CA GLU A 34 -15.80 -1.01 -2.83
C GLU A 34 -15.68 0.35 -3.51
N PHE A 35 -14.50 0.70 -4.04
CA PHE A 35 -14.31 1.90 -4.86
C PHE A 35 -15.24 1.92 -6.07
N ALA A 36 -15.29 0.84 -6.86
CA ALA A 36 -16.15 0.75 -8.04
C ALA A 36 -17.64 0.87 -7.68
N SER A 37 -18.06 0.23 -6.57
CA SER A 37 -19.44 0.30 -6.07
C SER A 37 -19.79 1.70 -5.57
N ALA A 38 -18.89 2.37 -4.86
CA ALA A 38 -19.09 3.72 -4.37
C ALA A 38 -19.19 4.71 -5.54
N LEU A 39 -18.31 4.61 -6.54
CA LEU A 39 -18.36 5.45 -7.73
C LEU A 39 -19.66 5.24 -8.52
N ALA A 40 -20.07 3.98 -8.71
CA ALA A 40 -21.36 3.67 -9.37
C ALA A 40 -22.57 4.16 -8.56
N GLY A 41 -22.46 4.25 -7.24
CA GLY A 41 -23.50 4.80 -6.36
C GLY A 41 -23.55 6.33 -6.35
N LEU A 42 -22.40 6.99 -6.51
CA LEU A 42 -22.28 8.45 -6.52
C LEU A 42 -22.79 9.07 -7.82
N LEU A 43 -22.39 8.55 -8.98
CA LEU A 43 -22.68 9.19 -10.28
C LEU A 43 -24.18 9.46 -10.56
N PRO A 44 -25.14 8.60 -10.16
CA PRO A 44 -26.56 8.88 -10.34
C PRO A 44 -27.12 9.96 -9.41
N THR A 45 -26.44 10.30 -8.31
CA THR A 45 -26.89 11.33 -7.36
C THR A 45 -26.46 12.73 -7.75
N LEU A 46 -25.53 12.85 -8.70
CA LEU A 46 -24.97 14.12 -9.15
C LEU A 46 -25.88 14.83 -10.16
N ALA A 47 -25.96 16.15 -10.05
CA ALA A 47 -26.70 16.99 -10.97
C ALA A 47 -25.94 17.16 -12.30
N PRO A 48 -26.64 17.48 -13.40
CA PRO A 48 -25.97 17.95 -14.61
C PRO A 48 -25.10 19.16 -14.31
N GLY A 49 -23.87 19.17 -14.82
CA GLY A 49 -22.84 20.17 -14.51
C GLY A 49 -21.80 19.68 -13.49
N SER A 50 -22.08 18.61 -12.73
CA SER A 50 -21.12 18.07 -11.77
C SER A 50 -19.97 17.28 -12.42
N TYR A 51 -18.81 17.37 -11.79
CA TYR A 51 -17.57 16.69 -12.12
C TYR A 51 -17.12 15.78 -10.97
N VAL A 52 -16.48 14.68 -11.33
CA VAL A 52 -15.73 13.80 -10.44
C VAL A 52 -14.36 13.59 -11.08
N ASP A 53 -13.35 14.23 -10.53
CA ASP A 53 -11.97 14.04 -10.95
C ASP A 53 -11.30 13.03 -10.04
N VAL A 54 -10.64 12.04 -10.62
CA VAL A 54 -9.88 11.02 -9.89
C VAL A 54 -8.46 10.98 -10.43
N THR A 55 -7.51 11.30 -9.56
CA THR A 55 -6.09 11.43 -9.89
C THR A 55 -5.28 10.44 -9.09
N LEU A 56 -4.34 9.76 -9.75
CA LEU A 56 -3.32 8.97 -9.07
C LEU A 56 -2.28 9.93 -8.47
N ASP A 57 -2.11 9.90 -7.14
CA ASP A 57 -1.16 10.78 -6.44
C ASP A 57 0.27 10.54 -6.96
N PRO A 58 0.89 11.54 -7.59
CA PRO A 58 2.22 11.39 -8.17
C PRO A 58 3.33 11.19 -7.14
N THR A 59 3.14 11.75 -5.94
CA THR A 59 4.07 11.65 -4.80
C THR A 59 3.98 10.28 -4.16
N ALA A 60 2.77 9.75 -3.97
CA ALA A 60 2.56 8.43 -3.40
C ALA A 60 2.91 7.30 -4.39
N SER A 61 2.73 7.54 -5.69
CA SER A 61 2.89 6.51 -6.74
C SER A 61 4.27 6.51 -7.40
N GLY A 62 5.14 7.47 -7.06
CA GLY A 62 6.48 7.58 -7.62
C GLY A 62 6.51 8.00 -9.10
N THR A 63 5.41 8.56 -9.62
CA THR A 63 5.29 9.01 -11.02
C THR A 63 5.86 10.41 -11.25
N GLY A 64 6.39 11.06 -10.21
CA GLY A 64 7.08 12.34 -10.31
C GLY A 64 6.12 13.45 -10.76
N THR A 65 6.31 13.97 -11.97
CA THR A 65 5.46 15.02 -12.56
C THR A 65 4.35 14.45 -13.46
N ALA A 66 4.32 13.13 -13.71
CA ALA A 66 3.28 12.52 -14.51
C ALA A 66 1.98 12.38 -13.71
N VAL A 67 0.93 13.00 -14.22
CA VAL A 67 -0.41 13.00 -13.63
C VAL A 67 -1.30 12.06 -14.43
N TYR A 68 -1.63 10.92 -13.83
CA TYR A 68 -2.60 9.99 -14.39
C TYR A 68 -3.96 10.27 -13.77
N SER A 69 -4.92 10.71 -14.58
CA SER A 69 -6.26 11.05 -14.09
C SER A 69 -7.36 10.56 -15.01
N VAL A 70 -8.55 10.46 -14.41
CA VAL A 70 -9.83 10.27 -15.09
C VAL A 70 -10.78 11.34 -14.59
N SER A 71 -11.30 12.15 -15.50
CA SER A 71 -12.34 13.15 -15.23
C SER A 71 -13.69 12.60 -15.68
N ILE A 72 -14.71 12.71 -14.85
CA ILE A 72 -16.08 12.25 -15.16
C ILE A 72 -17.02 13.42 -14.99
N ARG A 73 -17.80 13.74 -16.02
CA ARG A 73 -18.78 14.82 -16.02
C ARG A 73 -20.18 14.29 -16.27
N VAL A 74 -21.14 14.80 -15.50
CA VAL A 74 -22.56 14.63 -15.76
C VAL A 74 -23.05 15.77 -16.66
N LEU A 75 -23.52 15.42 -17.84
CA LEU A 75 -24.12 16.32 -18.82
C LEU A 75 -25.64 16.38 -18.66
N ALA A 76 -26.25 17.30 -19.39
CA ALA A 76 -27.71 17.34 -19.55
C ALA A 76 -28.28 15.99 -20.03
N ASP A 77 -29.58 15.79 -19.77
CA ASP A 77 -30.32 14.57 -20.14
C ASP A 77 -29.76 13.27 -19.52
N GLY A 78 -29.05 13.39 -18.40
CA GLY A 78 -28.51 12.25 -17.64
C GLY A 78 -27.40 11.51 -18.38
N VAL A 79 -26.67 12.19 -19.26
CA VAL A 79 -25.55 11.61 -20.00
C VAL A 79 -24.27 11.76 -19.18
N VAL A 80 -23.48 10.69 -19.03
CA VAL A 80 -22.20 10.74 -18.33
C VAL A 80 -21.07 10.61 -19.34
N GLU A 81 -20.12 11.53 -19.28
CA GLU A 81 -18.92 11.54 -20.10
C GLU A 81 -17.71 11.35 -19.20
N ALA A 82 -16.79 10.48 -19.59
CA ALA A 82 -15.54 10.28 -18.88
C ALA A 82 -14.37 10.47 -19.85
N LEU A 83 -13.32 11.11 -19.36
CA LEU A 83 -12.08 11.39 -20.07
C LEU A 83 -10.90 10.83 -19.27
N ALA A 84 -10.13 9.94 -19.90
CA ALA A 84 -8.92 9.35 -19.34
C ALA A 84 -7.69 9.96 -20.03
N VAL A 85 -6.71 10.42 -19.24
CA VAL A 85 -5.44 10.98 -19.75
C VAL A 85 -4.77 10.09 -20.81
N GLY A 86 -4.39 10.70 -21.93
CA GLY A 86 -3.61 10.07 -22.99
C GLY A 86 -2.13 10.44 -23.00
N ASN A 87 -1.35 9.78 -23.86
CA ASN A 87 0.11 9.99 -23.98
C ASN A 87 0.54 11.42 -24.34
N ALA A 88 -0.36 12.25 -24.89
CA ALA A 88 -0.05 13.64 -25.22
C ALA A 88 0.17 14.49 -23.95
N ALA A 89 -0.54 14.19 -22.87
CA ALA A 89 -0.47 14.90 -21.59
C ALA A 89 0.58 14.31 -20.62
N LEU A 90 1.22 13.18 -20.99
CA LEU A 90 2.23 12.52 -20.17
C LEU A 90 3.66 12.86 -20.65
N PRO A 91 4.62 13.05 -19.72
CA PRO A 91 6.04 13.12 -20.04
C PRO A 91 6.51 11.87 -20.78
N GLN A 92 7.54 12.00 -21.62
CA GLN A 92 7.94 10.96 -22.56
C GLN A 92 8.26 9.61 -21.88
N GLU A 93 8.90 9.66 -20.72
CA GLU A 93 9.31 8.53 -19.91
C GLU A 93 8.14 7.81 -19.20
N TYR A 94 6.98 8.47 -19.08
CA TYR A 94 5.76 7.94 -18.46
C TYR A 94 4.64 7.69 -19.47
N ARG A 95 4.93 7.71 -20.78
CA ARG A 95 3.92 7.39 -21.79
C ARG A 95 3.56 5.90 -21.73
N MET A 96 2.26 5.63 -21.80
CA MET A 96 1.71 4.29 -21.97
C MET A 96 2.25 3.65 -23.25
N ASP A 97 2.65 2.38 -23.13
CA ASP A 97 3.06 1.60 -24.29
C ASP A 97 1.86 1.15 -25.15
N ARG A 98 2.13 0.40 -26.22
CA ARG A 98 1.06 -0.07 -27.11
C ARG A 98 0.10 -1.07 -26.44
N ALA A 99 0.57 -1.83 -25.46
CA ALA A 99 -0.27 -2.80 -24.76
C ALA A 99 -1.25 -2.07 -23.83
N ALA A 100 -0.76 -1.13 -23.03
CA ALA A 100 -1.58 -0.28 -22.16
C ALA A 100 -2.63 0.53 -22.96
N VAL A 101 -2.26 1.05 -24.14
CA VAL A 101 -3.23 1.71 -25.04
C VAL A 101 -4.28 0.74 -25.58
N ALA A 102 -3.89 -0.49 -25.93
CA ALA A 102 -4.84 -1.51 -26.38
C ALA A 102 -5.78 -1.94 -25.24
N ASP A 103 -5.30 -2.02 -24.01
CA ASP A 103 -6.09 -2.34 -22.83
C ASP A 103 -7.15 -1.27 -22.53
N LEU A 104 -6.82 0.02 -22.68
CA LEU A 104 -7.82 1.10 -22.63
C LEU A 104 -8.94 0.89 -23.67
N VAL A 105 -8.58 0.61 -24.91
CA VAL A 105 -9.58 0.37 -25.96
C VAL A 105 -10.43 -0.88 -25.64
N ALA A 106 -9.82 -1.94 -25.11
CA ALA A 106 -10.53 -3.15 -24.69
C ALA A 106 -11.48 -2.91 -23.50
N LEU A 107 -11.18 -1.94 -22.64
CA LEU A 107 -12.07 -1.47 -21.57
C LEU A 107 -13.26 -0.64 -22.09
N GLY A 108 -13.26 -0.29 -23.38
CA GLY A 108 -14.33 0.45 -24.04
C GLY A 108 -14.03 1.94 -24.25
N TRP A 109 -12.81 2.39 -23.94
CA TRP A 109 -12.41 3.77 -24.20
C TRP A 109 -12.23 4.01 -25.70
N SER A 110 -12.77 5.12 -26.18
CA SER A 110 -12.51 5.61 -27.53
C SER A 110 -11.15 6.31 -27.56
N PRO A 111 -10.30 6.03 -28.55
CA PRO A 111 -9.02 6.73 -28.71
C PRO A 111 -9.19 8.26 -28.81
N PRO A 112 -8.12 9.02 -28.53
CA PRO A 112 -8.12 10.47 -28.68
C PRO A 112 -8.67 10.95 -30.03
N GLY A 113 -9.53 11.97 -29.98
CA GLY A 113 -10.17 12.55 -31.16
C GLY A 113 -11.37 11.79 -31.73
N VAL A 114 -11.70 10.59 -31.22
CA VAL A 114 -12.87 9.82 -31.68
C VAL A 114 -14.16 10.30 -31.02
N LEU A 115 -14.15 10.52 -29.70
CA LEU A 115 -15.27 11.13 -29.01
C LEU A 115 -15.19 12.65 -29.16
N ALA A 116 -16.26 13.29 -29.63
CA ALA A 116 -16.29 14.75 -29.76
C ALA A 116 -16.04 15.41 -28.39
N GLY A 117 -15.08 16.36 -28.34
CA GLY A 117 -14.70 17.03 -27.10
C GLY A 117 -13.64 16.31 -26.26
N SER A 118 -13.24 15.07 -26.60
CA SER A 118 -12.20 14.35 -25.87
C SER A 118 -10.78 14.88 -26.08
N GLY A 119 -10.54 15.64 -27.15
CA GLY A 119 -9.22 16.18 -27.47
C GLY A 119 -8.15 15.09 -27.53
N ASP A 120 -7.10 15.24 -26.74
CA ASP A 120 -5.99 14.28 -26.64
C ASP A 120 -6.22 13.16 -25.61
N SER A 121 -7.38 13.16 -24.94
CA SER A 121 -7.78 12.15 -23.95
C SER A 121 -8.58 11.02 -24.57
N PHE A 122 -8.54 9.86 -23.93
CA PHE A 122 -9.43 8.75 -24.23
C PHE A 122 -10.84 9.06 -23.71
N GLY A 123 -11.86 8.86 -24.54
CA GLY A 123 -13.24 9.24 -24.21
C GLY A 123 -14.18 8.05 -24.05
N MET A 124 -15.07 8.11 -23.05
CA MET A 124 -16.17 7.16 -22.88
C MET A 124 -17.47 7.92 -22.56
N ARG A 125 -18.60 7.45 -23.07
CA ARG A 125 -19.91 8.07 -22.84
C ARG A 125 -20.97 7.02 -22.54
N THR A 126 -21.78 7.25 -21.52
CA THR A 126 -22.89 6.38 -21.09
C THR A 126 -24.07 7.22 -20.58
N SER A 127 -25.13 6.59 -20.07
CA SER A 127 -26.20 7.26 -19.32
C SER A 127 -26.03 7.04 -17.81
N GLN A 128 -26.57 7.93 -16.98
CA GLN A 128 -26.60 7.81 -15.52
C GLN A 128 -27.28 6.50 -15.06
N ASP A 129 -28.23 5.98 -15.83
CA ASP A 129 -28.88 4.68 -15.57
C ASP A 129 -27.96 3.46 -15.82
N LYS A 130 -26.82 3.66 -16.49
CA LYS A 130 -25.88 2.62 -16.92
C LYS A 130 -24.44 2.96 -16.49
N VAL A 131 -24.27 3.42 -15.26
CA VAL A 131 -22.97 3.84 -14.72
C VAL A 131 -22.11 2.68 -14.18
N THR A 132 -22.68 1.52 -13.87
CA THR A 132 -21.90 0.38 -13.34
C THR A 132 -20.79 -0.10 -14.30
N PRO A 133 -21.04 -0.25 -15.62
CA PRO A 133 -19.97 -0.56 -16.58
C PRO A 133 -18.92 0.55 -16.66
N LEU A 134 -19.31 1.82 -16.61
CA LEU A 134 -18.39 2.96 -16.60
C LEU A 134 -17.49 2.91 -15.36
N ALA A 135 -18.06 2.78 -14.16
CA ALA A 135 -17.31 2.70 -12.91
C ALA A 135 -16.32 1.52 -12.92
N THR A 136 -16.71 0.40 -13.54
CA THR A 136 -15.82 -0.76 -13.73
C THR A 136 -14.67 -0.42 -14.68
N ALA A 137 -14.95 0.23 -15.82
CA ALA A 137 -13.92 0.64 -16.77
C ALA A 137 -12.95 1.65 -16.17
N VAL A 138 -13.44 2.66 -15.45
CA VAL A 138 -12.62 3.65 -14.72
C VAL A 138 -11.74 2.95 -13.68
N THR A 139 -12.33 2.08 -12.87
CA THR A 139 -11.59 1.32 -11.85
C THR A 139 -10.46 0.48 -12.45
N ARG A 140 -10.76 -0.25 -13.54
CA ARG A 140 -9.76 -1.05 -14.25
C ARG A 140 -8.71 -0.20 -14.95
N THR A 141 -9.06 1.00 -15.40
CA THR A 141 -8.11 1.94 -15.99
C THR A 141 -7.10 2.40 -14.95
N LEU A 142 -7.58 2.87 -13.79
CA LEU A 142 -6.74 3.33 -12.70
C LEU A 142 -5.81 2.21 -12.19
N ARG A 143 -6.34 1.00 -12.03
CA ARG A 143 -5.59 -0.15 -11.48
C ARG A 143 -4.70 -0.86 -12.50
N ASP A 144 -5.26 -1.28 -13.62
CA ASP A 144 -4.61 -2.19 -14.57
C ASP A 144 -3.74 -1.42 -15.58
N VAL A 145 -4.11 -0.19 -15.96
CA VAL A 145 -3.41 0.61 -16.99
C VAL A 145 -2.49 1.65 -16.36
N TYR A 146 -3.01 2.48 -15.44
CA TYR A 146 -2.22 3.50 -14.77
C TYR A 146 -1.38 2.94 -13.62
N GLY A 147 -1.61 1.68 -13.25
CA GLY A 147 -0.78 0.97 -12.28
C GLY A 147 -1.02 1.36 -10.83
N ALA A 148 -2.17 1.96 -10.49
CA ALA A 148 -2.51 2.27 -9.10
C ALA A 148 -2.59 0.96 -8.29
N PRO A 149 -1.74 0.78 -7.26
CA PRO A 149 -1.71 -0.49 -6.52
C PRO A 149 -2.94 -0.67 -5.63
N HIS A 150 -3.52 0.44 -5.14
CA HIS A 150 -4.66 0.44 -4.24
C HIS A 150 -5.46 1.76 -4.37
N PRO A 151 -6.79 1.79 -4.14
CA PRO A 151 -7.58 3.02 -4.26
C PRO A 151 -7.13 4.15 -3.31
N ALA A 152 -6.47 3.83 -2.20
CA ALA A 152 -5.91 4.83 -1.28
C ALA A 152 -4.83 5.74 -1.90
N PHE A 153 -4.24 5.34 -3.03
CA PHE A 153 -3.33 6.19 -3.80
C PHE A 153 -4.05 7.20 -4.68
N LEU A 154 -5.37 7.08 -4.79
CA LEU A 154 -6.20 8.02 -5.55
C LEU A 154 -6.58 9.20 -4.66
N VAL A 155 -6.53 10.38 -5.27
CA VAL A 155 -7.15 11.60 -4.78
C VAL A 155 -8.34 11.88 -5.69
N TYR A 156 -9.47 12.29 -5.12
CA TYR A 156 -10.63 12.68 -5.89
C TYR A 156 -11.23 14.00 -5.41
N LEU A 157 -11.80 14.74 -6.35
CA LEU A 157 -12.57 15.96 -6.10
C LEU A 157 -13.93 15.81 -6.77
N VAL A 158 -14.98 16.22 -6.08
CA VAL A 158 -16.32 16.37 -6.66
C VAL A 158 -16.66 17.85 -6.63
N HIS A 159 -16.95 18.44 -7.79
CA HIS A 159 -17.23 19.86 -7.92
C HIS A 159 -18.27 20.14 -9.00
N ASP A 160 -18.81 21.35 -9.07
CA ASP A 160 -19.69 21.80 -10.15
C ASP A 160 -18.94 22.53 -11.27
N ASP A 161 -19.66 23.15 -12.20
CA ASP A 161 -19.11 23.90 -13.31
C ASP A 161 -18.52 25.27 -12.94
N GLU A 162 -18.73 25.72 -11.69
CA GLU A 162 -18.08 26.89 -11.09
C GLU A 162 -16.86 26.50 -10.24
N ASP A 163 -16.43 25.23 -10.31
CA ASP A 163 -15.37 24.61 -9.50
C ASP A 163 -15.70 24.61 -7.98
N GLU A 164 -16.96 24.80 -7.58
CA GLU A 164 -17.34 24.72 -6.17
C GLU A 164 -17.43 23.25 -5.70
N PRO A 165 -16.81 22.90 -4.55
CA PRO A 165 -16.79 21.52 -4.08
C PRO A 165 -18.19 21.06 -3.63
N ILE A 166 -18.59 19.88 -4.09
CA ILE A 166 -19.85 19.23 -3.74
C ILE A 166 -19.57 18.18 -2.67
N ASP A 167 -20.31 18.24 -1.54
CA ASP A 167 -20.24 17.20 -0.52
C ASP A 167 -20.76 15.86 -1.08
N ALA A 168 -19.91 14.84 -1.02
CA ALA A 168 -20.12 13.56 -1.67
C ALA A 168 -19.82 12.41 -0.72
N SER A 169 -20.53 11.31 -0.91
CA SER A 169 -20.24 10.08 -0.16
C SER A 169 -18.83 9.58 -0.50
N PRO A 170 -18.07 9.05 0.49
CA PRO A 170 -16.71 8.60 0.27
C PRO A 170 -16.58 7.54 -0.82
N LEU A 171 -15.57 7.68 -1.70
CA LEU A 171 -15.22 6.69 -2.72
C LEU A 171 -14.33 5.58 -2.15
N GLY A 172 -14.87 4.81 -1.20
CA GLY A 172 -14.14 3.73 -0.53
C GLY A 172 -12.93 4.26 0.26
N THR A 173 -11.73 3.83 -0.10
CA THR A 173 -10.48 4.27 0.56
C THR A 173 -9.75 5.41 -0.17
N ALA A 174 -10.30 5.90 -1.29
CA ALA A 174 -9.73 7.06 -2.00
C ALA A 174 -9.82 8.33 -1.15
N ARG A 175 -8.87 9.25 -1.33
CA ARG A 175 -8.75 10.47 -0.53
C ARG A 175 -9.48 11.64 -1.20
N HIS A 176 -10.22 12.42 -0.42
CA HIS A 176 -10.95 13.59 -0.94
C HIS A 176 -10.05 14.85 -0.94
N GLU A 177 -10.07 15.62 -2.03
CA GLU A 177 -9.18 16.76 -2.30
C GLU A 177 -9.44 18.10 -1.58
N PRO A 178 -10.57 18.45 -0.92
CA PRO A 178 -10.66 19.70 -0.16
C PRO A 178 -9.70 19.77 1.04
N SER A 179 -8.92 18.71 1.27
CA SER A 179 -7.75 18.71 2.15
C SER A 179 -6.50 19.40 1.55
N ILE A 180 -6.46 19.69 0.25
CA ILE A 180 -5.31 20.25 -0.47
C ILE A 180 -5.43 21.76 -0.72
N GLU A 181 -6.62 22.33 -0.93
CA GLU A 181 -6.78 23.80 -1.05
C GLU A 181 -6.42 24.52 0.26
N LEU A 182 -6.79 23.95 1.41
CA LEU A 182 -6.28 24.38 2.72
C LEU A 182 -4.74 24.34 2.82
N ALA A 183 -4.07 23.54 1.98
CA ALA A 183 -2.61 23.43 1.93
C ALA A 183 -1.97 24.32 0.83
N LEU A 184 -2.69 24.69 -0.23
CA LEU A 184 -2.18 25.48 -1.36
C LEU A 184 -2.31 26.99 -1.13
N ASP A 185 -3.41 27.46 -0.52
CA ASP A 185 -3.52 28.86 -0.09
C ASP A 185 -2.49 29.21 1.00
N ALA A 186 -2.06 28.21 1.76
CA ALA A 186 -1.00 28.32 2.75
C ALA A 186 0.42 28.41 2.14
N LEU A 187 0.58 28.22 0.82
CA LEU A 187 1.88 28.25 0.13
C LEU A 187 2.13 29.55 -0.66
N SER A 188 1.15 30.45 -0.75
CA SER A 188 1.27 31.72 -1.49
C SER A 188 2.08 32.81 -0.76
N ASP A 189 2.22 32.72 0.56
CA ASP A 189 2.92 33.72 1.37
C ASP A 189 4.20 33.13 1.97
N GLY A 190 5.33 33.83 1.82
CA GLY A 190 6.63 33.36 2.32
C GLY A 190 6.69 33.14 3.85
N ASP A 191 5.88 33.86 4.62
CA ASP A 191 5.68 33.63 6.05
C ASP A 191 4.66 32.50 6.34
N ALA A 192 3.89 32.09 5.34
CA ALA A 192 2.92 31.01 5.44
C ALA A 192 3.56 29.63 5.30
N LEU A 193 4.75 29.45 4.72
CA LEU A 193 5.47 28.17 4.83
C LEU A 193 5.86 27.87 6.29
N GLU A 194 6.29 28.87 7.05
CA GLU A 194 6.65 28.74 8.47
C GLU A 194 5.40 28.63 9.35
N ARG A 195 4.31 29.36 9.02
CA ARG A 195 2.98 29.19 9.63
C ARG A 195 2.20 27.96 9.17
N ALA A 196 2.51 27.35 8.04
CA ALA A 196 1.94 26.07 7.59
C ALA A 196 2.69 24.93 8.24
N LEU A 197 4.01 25.04 8.39
CA LEU A 197 4.79 24.14 9.24
C LEU A 197 4.37 24.25 10.72
N ALA A 198 3.96 25.44 11.20
CA ALA A 198 3.43 25.63 12.55
C ALA A 198 1.91 25.37 12.68
N GLY A 199 1.12 25.56 11.62
CA GLY A 199 -0.34 25.41 11.60
C GLY A 199 -0.81 24.00 11.26
N VAL A 200 0.05 23.19 10.61
CA VAL A 200 -0.08 21.73 10.59
C VAL A 200 0.15 21.14 11.99
N ALA A 201 0.72 21.90 12.94
CA ALA A 201 0.95 21.45 14.30
C ALA A 201 -0.23 21.70 15.27
N GLU A 202 -1.31 22.39 14.85
CA GLU A 202 -2.42 22.69 15.79
C GLU A 202 -3.60 21.72 15.75
N ASP A 203 -3.71 20.82 14.76
CA ASP A 203 -4.75 19.77 14.77
C ASP A 203 -4.35 18.44 14.07
N VAL A 204 -3.08 18.26 13.70
CA VAL A 204 -2.60 16.95 13.22
C VAL A 204 -2.05 16.17 14.39
N VAL A 205 -2.75 15.08 14.72
CA VAL A 205 -2.27 14.01 15.61
C VAL A 205 -0.76 13.79 15.36
N PRO A 206 0.11 14.03 16.37
CA PRO A 206 1.55 13.89 16.26
C PRO A 206 1.98 12.55 15.62
N LEU A 207 3.13 12.54 14.93
CA LEU A 207 3.60 11.33 14.23
C LEU A 207 3.69 10.13 15.18
N ASP A 208 4.16 10.34 16.41
CA ASP A 208 4.25 9.31 17.43
C ASP A 208 2.87 8.76 17.81
N GLU A 209 1.86 9.61 17.95
CA GLU A 209 0.50 9.19 18.27
C GLU A 209 -0.13 8.40 17.11
N ARG A 210 0.06 8.84 15.87
CA ARG A 210 -0.38 8.09 14.68
C ARG A 210 0.30 6.72 14.59
N VAL A 211 1.61 6.66 14.82
CA VAL A 211 2.37 5.40 14.83
C VAL A 211 1.84 4.48 15.92
N ARG A 212 1.60 4.99 17.13
CA ARG A 212 1.01 4.23 18.24
C ARG A 212 -0.37 3.67 17.89
N THR A 213 -1.26 4.46 17.28
CA THR A 213 -2.59 3.98 16.85
C THR A 213 -2.46 2.81 15.84
N VAL A 214 -1.55 2.93 14.88
CA VAL A 214 -1.32 1.89 13.87
C VAL A 214 -0.76 0.63 14.52
N VAL A 215 0.27 0.76 15.36
CA VAL A 215 0.89 -0.38 16.04
C VAL A 215 -0.09 -1.07 17.00
N ALA A 216 -0.92 -0.30 17.71
CA ALA A 216 -1.98 -0.83 18.57
C ALA A 216 -2.99 -1.66 17.75
N THR A 217 -3.42 -1.12 16.60
CA THR A 217 -4.32 -1.81 15.67
C THR A 217 -3.70 -3.10 15.14
N MET A 218 -2.43 -3.09 14.75
CA MET A 218 -1.70 -4.28 14.28
C MET A 218 -1.57 -5.35 15.36
N SER A 219 -1.34 -4.93 16.60
CA SER A 219 -1.14 -5.82 17.75
C SER A 219 -2.45 -6.24 18.42
N LYS A 220 -3.61 -5.82 17.87
CA LYS A 220 -4.96 -6.05 18.42
C LYS A 220 -5.07 -5.62 19.89
N THR A 221 -4.41 -4.52 20.24
CA THR A 221 -4.31 -3.99 21.60
C THR A 221 -4.72 -2.52 21.62
N THR A 222 -4.83 -1.92 22.80
CA THR A 222 -5.04 -0.47 22.93
C THR A 222 -3.70 0.26 23.01
N VAL A 223 -3.68 1.54 22.67
CA VAL A 223 -2.47 2.37 22.73
C VAL A 223 -1.83 2.34 24.13
N ASP A 224 -2.64 2.32 25.18
CA ASP A 224 -2.18 2.25 26.59
C ASP A 224 -1.52 0.92 26.98
N GLN A 225 -1.74 -0.13 26.20
CA GLN A 225 -1.21 -1.48 26.43
C GLN A 225 0.04 -1.78 25.60
N LEU A 226 0.47 -0.84 24.75
CA LEU A 226 1.71 -0.99 24.00
C LEU A 226 2.92 -0.99 24.93
N GLN A 227 3.78 -1.99 24.75
CA GLN A 227 5.06 -2.05 25.46
C GLN A 227 6.01 -1.07 24.78
N VAL A 228 6.19 0.09 25.41
CA VAL A 228 7.18 1.10 25.01
C VAL A 228 8.39 0.95 25.92
N ASP A 229 9.57 0.81 25.33
CA ASP A 229 10.80 0.68 26.10
C ASP A 229 11.37 2.05 26.54
N THR A 230 12.56 2.04 27.16
CA THR A 230 13.19 3.25 27.70
C THR A 230 13.66 4.21 26.60
N ASP A 231 13.88 3.71 25.37
CA ASP A 231 14.29 4.49 24.22
C ASP A 231 13.10 5.01 23.40
N GLY A 232 11.86 4.67 23.82
CA GLY A 232 10.64 5.03 23.12
C GLY A 232 10.27 4.06 22.00
N ASP A 233 10.87 2.86 21.95
CA ASP A 233 10.57 1.87 20.94
C ASP A 233 9.34 1.07 21.31
N ILE A 234 8.48 0.88 20.31
CA ILE A 234 7.28 0.07 20.45
C ILE A 234 7.60 -1.35 20.01
N GLY A 235 7.54 -2.29 20.96
CA GLY A 235 7.76 -3.70 20.69
C GLY A 235 6.51 -4.38 20.11
N ILE A 236 6.66 -5.02 18.95
CA ILE A 236 5.65 -5.81 18.27
C ILE A 236 6.16 -7.25 18.19
N ARG A 237 5.35 -8.19 18.69
CA ARG A 237 5.61 -9.61 18.48
C ARG A 237 4.94 -10.07 17.19
N ALA A 238 5.74 -10.41 16.18
CA ALA A 238 5.25 -10.86 14.88
C ALA A 238 5.92 -12.20 14.52
N GLY A 239 5.16 -13.29 14.58
CA GLY A 239 5.67 -14.64 14.32
C GLY A 239 6.78 -15.05 15.31
N SER A 240 7.93 -15.46 14.78
CA SER A 240 9.16 -15.83 15.50
C SER A 240 10.08 -14.66 15.84
N ALA A 241 9.74 -13.45 15.40
CA ALA A 241 10.61 -12.28 15.52
C ALA A 241 10.01 -11.21 16.43
N MET A 242 10.88 -10.50 17.15
CA MET A 242 10.54 -9.21 17.75
C MET A 242 10.83 -8.10 16.77
N VAL A 243 9.86 -7.24 16.53
CA VAL A 243 9.99 -6.04 15.71
C VAL A 243 9.86 -4.82 16.61
N PHE A 244 10.77 -3.88 16.47
CA PHE A 244 10.76 -2.60 17.16
C PHE A 244 10.42 -1.49 16.18
N VAL A 245 9.59 -0.54 16.63
CA VAL A 245 9.23 0.65 15.87
C VAL A 245 9.69 1.88 16.64
N ARG A 246 10.60 2.65 16.06
CA ARG A 246 11.13 3.90 16.63
C ARG A 246 10.70 5.09 15.79
N VAL A 247 10.15 6.11 16.43
CA VAL A 247 9.84 7.39 15.78
C VAL A 247 11.00 8.36 16.00
N ARG A 248 11.40 9.07 14.94
CA ARG A 248 12.40 10.14 14.96
C ARG A 248 11.79 11.40 14.39
N ASP A 249 12.09 12.53 15.00
CA ASP A 249 11.49 13.82 14.63
C ASP A 249 12.37 14.68 13.71
N ASN A 250 13.67 14.36 13.57
CA ASN A 250 14.60 15.17 12.78
C ASN A 250 15.68 14.36 12.04
N PRO A 251 15.49 14.03 10.74
CA PRO A 251 14.27 14.23 9.94
C PRO A 251 13.13 13.29 10.39
N PRO A 252 11.85 13.62 10.12
CA PRO A 252 10.71 12.80 10.51
C PRO A 252 10.74 11.43 9.82
N LEU A 253 11.03 10.39 10.59
CA LEU A 253 11.21 9.01 10.13
C LEU A 253 10.66 8.03 11.16
N VAL A 254 10.14 6.91 10.68
CA VAL A 254 9.75 5.77 11.51
C VAL A 254 10.64 4.60 11.11
N ASP A 255 11.56 4.22 11.98
CA ASP A 255 12.44 3.07 11.76
C ASP A 255 11.77 1.81 12.30
N VAL A 256 11.52 0.85 11.40
CA VAL A 256 11.13 -0.52 11.77
C VAL A 256 12.39 -1.37 11.76
N PHE A 257 12.73 -2.00 12.88
CA PHE A 257 13.94 -2.80 12.97
C PHE A 257 13.76 -4.03 13.84
N SER A 258 14.55 -5.07 13.58
CA SER A 258 14.44 -6.35 14.29
C SER A 258 15.83 -6.94 14.51
N PRO A 259 16.11 -7.51 15.70
CA PRO A 259 17.30 -8.31 15.92
C PRO A 259 17.10 -9.68 15.25
N ILE A 260 17.93 -9.98 14.26
CA ILE A 260 17.85 -11.22 13.49
C ILE A 260 18.63 -12.34 14.16
N LEU A 261 19.85 -12.03 14.61
CA LEU A 261 20.74 -13.01 15.22
C LEU A 261 21.56 -12.34 16.33
N THR A 262 21.50 -12.89 17.54
CA THR A 262 22.22 -12.37 18.72
C THR A 262 23.38 -13.28 19.09
N GLU A 263 24.31 -12.76 19.90
CA GLU A 263 25.52 -13.48 20.34
C GLU A 263 26.40 -13.92 19.16
N VAL A 264 26.54 -13.06 18.15
CA VAL A 264 27.34 -13.31 16.94
C VAL A 264 28.71 -12.67 17.08
N GLU A 265 29.77 -13.43 16.80
CA GLU A 265 31.12 -12.88 16.76
C GLU A 265 31.32 -12.03 15.49
N PRO A 266 31.67 -10.74 15.61
CA PRO A 266 31.83 -9.85 14.46
C PRO A 266 33.10 -10.19 13.67
N THR A 267 32.96 -11.05 12.66
CA THR A 267 34.03 -11.45 11.75
C THR A 267 33.98 -10.68 10.43
N GLU A 268 35.12 -10.57 9.72
CA GLU A 268 35.16 -9.95 8.38
C GLU A 268 34.21 -10.65 7.39
N GLN A 269 34.09 -11.98 7.49
CA GLN A 269 33.20 -12.78 6.65
C GLN A 269 31.73 -12.42 6.87
N LEU A 270 31.31 -12.17 8.11
CA LEU A 270 29.97 -11.71 8.43
C LEU A 270 29.69 -10.36 7.77
N TYR A 271 30.59 -9.38 7.91
CA TYR A 271 30.39 -8.05 7.31
C TYR A 271 30.29 -8.08 5.79
N VAL A 272 31.12 -8.89 5.12
CA VAL A 272 31.03 -9.09 3.66
C VAL A 272 29.67 -9.67 3.29
N LYS A 273 29.22 -10.72 4.00
CA LYS A 273 27.92 -11.34 3.75
C LYS A 273 26.74 -10.39 3.98
N LEU A 274 26.75 -9.60 5.06
CA LEU A 274 25.71 -8.61 5.35
C LEU A 274 25.65 -7.53 4.25
N SER A 275 26.81 -7.12 3.72
CA SER A 275 26.88 -6.16 2.62
C SER A 275 26.32 -6.74 1.32
N GLU A 276 26.67 -8.00 0.99
CA GLU A 276 26.12 -8.69 -0.18
C GLU A 276 24.60 -8.86 -0.10
N LEU A 277 24.09 -9.25 1.07
CA LEU A 277 22.65 -9.38 1.31
C LEU A 277 21.95 -8.02 1.19
N THR A 278 22.48 -6.99 1.84
CA THR A 278 21.91 -5.63 1.77
C THR A 278 21.86 -5.11 0.33
N ASN A 279 22.90 -5.34 -0.48
CA ASN A 279 22.92 -4.92 -1.89
C ASN A 279 21.87 -5.63 -2.76
N ARG A 280 21.40 -6.80 -2.35
CA ARG A 280 20.36 -7.56 -3.05
C ARG A 280 18.95 -7.25 -2.54
N MET A 281 18.83 -6.54 -1.42
CA MET A 281 17.55 -6.19 -0.83
C MET A 281 16.96 -4.96 -1.55
N PRO A 282 15.73 -5.04 -2.07
CA PRO A 282 15.07 -3.89 -2.68
C PRO A 282 14.80 -2.76 -1.68
N ILE A 283 14.57 -3.13 -0.41
CA ILE A 283 14.22 -2.22 0.68
C ILE A 283 14.87 -2.73 1.97
N GLY A 284 15.39 -1.79 2.76
CA GLY A 284 15.97 -2.07 4.07
C GLY A 284 17.49 -2.27 4.04
N ARG A 285 18.05 -2.52 5.22
CA ARG A 285 19.49 -2.71 5.43
C ARG A 285 19.76 -3.71 6.54
N LEU A 286 20.87 -4.42 6.42
CA LEU A 286 21.43 -5.26 7.47
C LEU A 286 22.71 -4.65 8.02
N TYR A 287 22.88 -4.69 9.33
CA TYR A 287 24.09 -4.21 9.99
C TYR A 287 24.33 -4.99 11.29
N CYS A 288 25.59 -5.08 11.71
CA CYS A 288 25.95 -5.69 12.98
C CYS A 288 26.30 -4.59 13.99
N ALA A 289 25.67 -4.63 15.17
CA ALA A 289 25.94 -3.74 16.29
C ALA A 289 25.80 -4.52 17.60
N GLN A 290 26.78 -4.37 18.51
CA GLN A 290 26.79 -5.00 19.83
C GLN A 290 26.52 -6.52 19.76
N ASP A 291 27.32 -7.23 18.96
CA ASP A 291 27.23 -8.69 18.77
C ASP A 291 25.85 -9.20 18.31
N THR A 292 25.06 -8.30 17.70
CA THR A 292 23.72 -8.58 17.19
C THR A 292 23.61 -8.08 15.74
N VAL A 293 23.09 -8.95 14.87
CA VAL A 293 22.72 -8.58 13.52
C VAL A 293 21.32 -7.99 13.53
N TRP A 294 21.20 -6.77 13.01
CA TRP A 294 19.97 -6.01 12.93
C TRP A 294 19.54 -5.86 11.49
N ALA A 295 18.23 -6.00 11.26
CA ALA A 295 17.57 -5.56 10.04
C ALA A 295 16.81 -4.26 10.32
N SER A 296 16.82 -3.32 9.38
CA SER A 296 16.09 -2.05 9.51
C SER A 296 15.47 -1.62 8.18
N ILE A 297 14.22 -1.16 8.25
CA ILE A 297 13.44 -0.59 7.15
C ILE A 297 12.94 0.79 7.59
N PRO A 298 13.45 1.89 6.98
CA PRO A 298 12.97 3.23 7.28
C PRO A 298 11.66 3.52 6.55
N VAL A 299 10.74 4.19 7.23
CA VAL A 299 9.49 4.72 6.67
C VAL A 299 9.49 6.24 6.82
N PHE A 300 9.12 6.97 5.77
CA PHE A 300 9.07 8.43 5.85
C PHE A 300 7.97 8.89 6.79
N GLY A 301 8.34 9.73 7.77
CA GLY A 301 7.41 10.35 8.71
C GLY A 301 6.69 11.57 8.12
N ARG A 302 7.27 12.19 7.08
CA ARG A 302 6.60 13.21 6.27
C ARG A 302 5.52 12.53 5.41
N ASN A 303 4.28 13.00 5.50
CA ASN A 303 3.10 12.38 4.88
C ASN A 303 2.90 10.90 5.29
N PHE A 304 3.19 10.59 6.55
CA PHE A 304 3.11 9.24 7.12
C PHE A 304 1.78 8.55 6.77
N GLN A 305 1.89 7.37 6.17
CA GLN A 305 0.75 6.50 5.86
C GLN A 305 0.79 5.26 6.75
N PRO A 306 -0.30 4.91 7.46
CA PRO A 306 -0.41 3.66 8.22
C PRO A 306 0.01 2.42 7.44
N THR A 307 -0.36 2.37 6.15
CA THR A 307 -0.07 1.24 5.26
C THR A 307 1.43 1.03 5.03
N HIS A 308 2.22 2.09 4.95
CA HIS A 308 3.68 1.97 4.78
C HIS A 308 4.34 1.38 6.03
N LEU A 309 3.85 1.75 7.23
CA LEU A 309 4.32 1.14 8.47
C LEU A 309 3.92 -0.33 8.56
N MET A 310 2.67 -0.66 8.22
CA MET A 310 2.19 -2.04 8.20
C MET A 310 3.00 -2.91 7.23
N LEU A 311 3.28 -2.40 6.03
CA LEU A 311 4.10 -3.09 5.04
C LEU A 311 5.54 -3.27 5.53
N ALA A 312 6.14 -2.25 6.15
CA ALA A 312 7.49 -2.33 6.69
C ALA A 312 7.60 -3.40 7.80
N VAL A 313 6.62 -3.48 8.72
CA VAL A 313 6.58 -4.54 9.75
C VAL A 313 6.37 -5.92 9.14
N GLN A 314 5.52 -6.03 8.11
CA GLN A 314 5.30 -7.31 7.41
C GLN A 314 6.56 -7.78 6.69
N VAL A 315 7.21 -6.91 5.91
CA VAL A 315 8.46 -7.21 5.21
C VAL A 315 9.56 -7.56 6.22
N MET A 316 9.64 -6.83 7.35
CA MET A 316 10.57 -7.16 8.43
C MET A 316 10.36 -8.55 9.00
N THR A 317 9.10 -8.97 9.20
CA THR A 317 8.79 -10.30 9.74
C THR A 317 9.25 -11.40 8.78
N GLY A 318 8.94 -11.29 7.49
CA GLY A 318 9.40 -12.25 6.49
C GLY A 318 10.91 -12.27 6.32
N LEU A 319 11.56 -11.10 6.37
CA LEU A 319 13.02 -11.01 6.36
C LEU A 319 13.64 -11.65 7.60
N ALA A 320 13.04 -11.48 8.76
CA ALA A 320 13.56 -12.06 9.99
C ALA A 320 13.49 -13.59 9.96
N ASP A 321 12.38 -14.16 9.49
CA ASP A 321 12.21 -15.62 9.35
C ASP A 321 13.08 -16.24 8.23
N GLU A 322 13.45 -15.50 7.18
CA GLU A 322 14.39 -16.03 6.18
C GLU A 322 15.84 -15.93 6.66
N LEU A 323 16.19 -14.79 7.27
CA LEU A 323 17.56 -14.50 7.66
C LEU A 323 17.96 -15.18 8.96
N ASP A 324 17.05 -15.44 9.90
CA ASP A 324 17.36 -16.17 11.13
C ASP A 324 17.81 -17.61 10.82
N ASP A 325 17.10 -18.32 9.95
CA ASP A 325 17.41 -19.68 9.51
C ASP A 325 18.75 -19.74 8.78
N ARG A 326 18.96 -18.82 7.83
CA ARG A 326 20.17 -18.80 6.99
C ARG A 326 21.41 -18.37 7.77
N LEU A 327 21.33 -17.32 8.57
CA LEU A 327 22.48 -16.81 9.31
C LEU A 327 22.84 -17.70 10.50
N HIS A 328 21.84 -18.29 11.19
CA HIS A 328 22.10 -19.26 12.25
C HIS A 328 22.84 -20.49 11.73
N GLY A 329 22.48 -20.99 10.54
CA GLY A 329 23.15 -22.13 9.91
C GLY A 329 24.59 -21.85 9.48
N GLU A 330 24.91 -20.63 9.03
CA GLU A 330 26.24 -20.27 8.50
C GLU A 330 27.22 -19.76 9.58
N PHE A 331 26.76 -18.99 10.57
CA PHE A 331 27.64 -18.27 11.50
C PHE A 331 27.49 -18.69 12.97
N GLY A 332 26.45 -19.45 13.31
CA GLY A 332 26.07 -19.72 14.70
C GLY A 332 25.56 -18.47 15.43
N GLY A 333 24.93 -18.66 16.59
CA GLY A 333 24.31 -17.59 17.39
C GLY A 333 22.97 -18.02 17.99
N LYS A 334 22.35 -17.19 18.81
CA LYS A 334 21.01 -17.45 19.35
C LYS A 334 19.94 -16.66 18.58
N ARG A 335 18.81 -17.31 18.33
CA ARG A 335 17.60 -16.65 17.87
C ARG A 335 16.96 -15.92 19.04
N PHE A 336 16.21 -14.85 18.76
CA PHE A 336 15.54 -14.09 19.80
C PHE A 336 14.50 -14.94 20.57
N PHE A 337 13.83 -15.87 19.89
CA PHE A 337 13.01 -16.91 20.52
C PHE A 337 13.51 -18.31 20.14
N GLY A 338 13.52 -19.23 21.11
CA GLY A 338 13.89 -20.63 20.90
C GLY A 338 12.77 -21.46 20.25
N GLU A 339 13.12 -22.65 19.76
CA GLU A 339 12.27 -23.62 19.04
C GLU A 339 10.95 -24.03 19.73
N GLY A 340 10.71 -23.59 20.97
CA GLY A 340 9.53 -23.90 21.78
C GLY A 340 8.43 -22.83 21.85
N ASP A 341 8.57 -21.67 21.18
CA ASP A 341 7.61 -20.55 21.29
C ASP A 341 6.78 -20.31 20.00
N LYS A 342 6.56 -21.38 19.22
CA LYS A 342 5.55 -21.39 18.14
C LYS A 342 4.16 -21.48 18.80
N PRO A 343 3.16 -20.69 18.38
CA PRO A 343 1.80 -20.83 18.86
C PRO A 343 1.31 -22.26 18.56
N ALA A 344 0.95 -23.00 19.61
CA ALA A 344 0.49 -24.36 19.49
C ALA A 344 -0.78 -24.41 18.61
N ALA A 345 -0.75 -25.22 17.56
CA ALA A 345 -1.94 -25.57 16.80
C ALA A 345 -3.01 -26.15 17.75
N PRO A 346 -4.30 -25.87 17.53
CA PRO A 346 -5.36 -26.42 18.38
C PRO A 346 -5.29 -27.95 18.30
N LYS A 347 -5.11 -28.59 19.46
CA LYS A 347 -5.18 -30.05 19.57
C LYS A 347 -6.55 -30.50 19.08
N ALA A 348 -6.57 -31.36 18.07
CA ALA A 348 -7.72 -32.21 17.82
C ALA A 348 -7.95 -33.05 19.09
N GLU A 349 -9.02 -32.75 19.81
CA GLU A 349 -9.47 -33.62 20.90
C GLU A 349 -9.98 -34.91 20.28
N ASP A 350 -9.19 -35.98 20.48
CA ASP A 350 -9.66 -37.35 20.44
C ASP A 350 -10.83 -37.48 21.43
N ASN A 351 -12.05 -37.45 20.90
CA ASN A 351 -13.24 -37.89 21.62
C ASN A 351 -13.72 -39.23 21.08
N GLU A 352 -12.85 -40.24 21.17
CA GLU A 352 -13.27 -41.64 21.20
C GLU A 352 -13.97 -41.90 22.54
N GLY A 353 -15.29 -41.79 22.55
CA GLY A 353 -16.01 -42.04 23.80
C GLY A 353 -17.51 -41.89 23.80
N HIS A 354 -18.26 -42.25 22.75
CA HIS A 354 -19.70 -42.49 22.90
C HIS A 354 -20.17 -43.75 22.15
N ARG A 355 -20.40 -44.80 22.94
CA ARG A 355 -21.00 -46.08 22.55
C ARG A 355 -22.46 -45.88 22.08
N PRO A 356 -22.90 -46.46 20.95
CA PRO A 356 -24.32 -46.59 20.65
C PRO A 356 -24.85 -47.83 21.38
N GLY A 357 -25.50 -47.61 22.53
CA GLY A 357 -26.23 -48.61 23.31
C GLY A 357 -27.73 -48.51 23.05
N MET A 358 -28.29 -49.62 22.59
CA MET A 358 -29.65 -49.89 22.12
C MET A 358 -30.72 -49.90 23.25
N TYR A 359 -32.00 -49.85 22.81
CA TYR A 359 -33.28 -50.11 23.51
C TYR A 359 -33.88 -48.88 24.21
N LEU A 360 -35.12 -48.43 23.95
CA LEU A 360 -36.37 -49.15 23.69
C LEU A 360 -37.40 -48.22 23.01
#